data_AF-A0A2D4H755-F1
#
_entry.id   AF-A0A2D4H755-F1
#
_cell.length_a   1.000
_cell.length_b   1.000
_cell.length_c   1.000
_cell.angle_alpha   90.00
_cell.angle_beta   90.00
_cell.angle_gamma   90.00
#
_symmetry.space_group_name_H-M   'P 1'
#
loop_
_entity.id
_entity.type
_entity.pdbx_description
1 polymer ?
#
loop_
_entity_poly.entity_id
_entity_poly.type
_entity_poly.pdbx_seq_one_letter_code
_entity_poly.pdbx_strand_id
1 'polypeptide(L)'
;DNAQLLTRIDFNGNTLGLAYIGALCSPKESVAVVQDYNKGTSMVAVTMAHEMGHNLGINHDRRSCTCGSNKCIMSTRRTKPAYQFSSCSVQEHHRYLLRERPQCILNKPLSTDIITPPVCGNFFV
;
A
#
# COMPACT_ATOMS: atom_id res chain seq x y z
N ASP A 1 -8.88 -4.93 9.28
CA ASP A 1 -7.45 -4.63 9.52
C ASP A 1 -7.04 -3.22 9.11
N ASN A 2 -7.39 -2.80 7.89
CA ASN A 2 -7.05 -1.49 7.33
C ASN A 2 -8.22 -0.97 6.48
N ALA A 3 -8.38 0.35 6.37
CA ALA A 3 -9.37 0.96 5.48
C ALA A 3 -8.73 1.98 4.54
N GLN A 4 -9.12 1.95 3.27
CA GLN A 4 -8.66 2.89 2.25
C GLN A 4 -9.87 3.66 1.71
N LEU A 5 -9.86 5.00 1.81
CA LEU A 5 -10.86 5.84 1.17
C LEU A 5 -10.42 6.16 -0.26
N LEU A 6 -11.17 5.70 -1.25
CA LEU A 6 -11.02 6.11 -2.64
C LEU A 6 -11.94 7.31 -2.93
N THR A 7 -11.38 8.42 -3.41
CA THR A 7 -12.13 9.66 -3.63
C THR A 7 -11.81 10.33 -4.97
N ARG A 8 -12.78 11.05 -5.54
CA ARG A 8 -12.57 11.91 -6.72
C ARG A 8 -12.27 13.37 -6.39
N ILE A 9 -12.21 13.70 -5.10
CA ILE A 9 -11.73 15.02 -4.69
C ILE A 9 -10.29 15.17 -5.16
N ASP A 10 -10.00 16.28 -5.83
CA ASP A 10 -8.65 16.66 -6.20
C ASP A 10 -7.94 17.24 -4.99
N PHE A 11 -6.89 16.56 -4.51
CA PHE A 11 -6.14 17.04 -3.36
C PHE A 11 -5.26 18.23 -3.74
N ASN A 12 -5.00 19.11 -2.78
CA ASN A 12 -4.14 20.26 -3.01
C ASN A 12 -2.71 19.83 -3.42
N GLY A 13 -2.19 20.45 -4.47
CA GLY A 13 -0.83 20.24 -4.95
C GLY A 13 -0.68 19.00 -5.82
N ASN A 14 0.35 18.19 -5.56
CA ASN A 14 0.65 16.97 -6.33
C ASN A 14 0.39 15.69 -5.51
N THR A 15 -0.40 15.80 -4.44
CA THR A 15 -0.73 14.69 -3.54
C THR A 15 -1.75 13.79 -4.20
N LEU A 16 -1.50 12.49 -4.24
CA LEU A 16 -2.41 11.49 -4.82
C LEU A 16 -2.93 10.49 -3.77
N GLY A 17 -2.36 10.52 -2.58
CA GLY A 17 -2.75 9.71 -1.44
C GLY A 17 -2.03 10.17 -0.17
N LEU A 18 -2.52 9.71 0.98
CA LEU A 18 -1.89 9.96 2.27
C LEU A 18 -2.26 8.86 3.26
N ALA A 19 -1.27 8.41 4.03
CA ALA A 19 -1.40 7.34 5.02
C ALA A 19 -0.59 7.66 6.29
N TYR A 20 -1.02 7.08 7.43
CA TYR A 20 -0.17 7.00 8.61
C TYR A 20 0.89 5.92 8.43
N ILE A 21 2.12 6.20 8.86
CA ILE A 21 3.25 5.26 8.73
C ILE A 21 3.26 4.28 9.91
N GLY A 22 3.32 2.98 9.63
CA GLY A 22 3.47 1.93 10.65
C GLY A 22 2.27 1.80 11.59
N ALA A 23 1.08 2.08 11.08
CA ALA A 23 -0.15 2.17 11.86
C ALA A 23 -1.15 1.04 11.57
N LEU A 24 -0.72 -0.07 10.95
CA LEU A 24 -1.60 -1.20 10.70
C LEU A 24 -2.22 -1.72 12.00
N CYS A 25 -3.49 -2.14 11.96
CA CYS A 25 -4.28 -2.56 13.12
C CYS A 25 -4.60 -1.46 14.15
N SER A 26 -4.05 -0.25 14.06
CA SER A 26 -4.44 0.87 14.91
C SER A 26 -5.92 1.21 14.69
N PRO A 27 -6.76 1.24 15.73
CA PRO A 27 -8.19 1.56 15.59
C PRO A 27 -8.47 2.96 15.02
N LYS A 28 -7.50 3.89 15.11
CA LYS A 28 -7.64 5.28 14.67
C LYS A 28 -6.80 5.63 13.45
N GLU A 29 -5.71 4.90 13.22
CA GLU A 29 -4.68 5.29 12.26
C GLU A 29 -4.45 4.24 11.18
N SER A 30 -5.11 3.07 11.23
CA SER A 30 -5.03 2.06 10.17
C SER A 30 -5.89 2.44 8.96
N VAL A 31 -5.57 3.59 8.39
CA VAL A 31 -6.29 4.22 7.31
C VAL A 31 -5.35 4.87 6.30
N ALA A 32 -5.84 5.03 5.08
CA ALA A 32 -5.29 5.98 4.12
C ALA A 32 -6.38 6.53 3.19
N VAL A 33 -6.05 7.61 2.49
CA VAL A 33 -6.87 8.20 1.44
C VAL A 33 -6.14 8.12 0.10
N VAL A 34 -6.86 7.84 -0.97
CA VAL A 34 -6.32 7.69 -2.33
C VAL A 34 -7.23 8.43 -3.31
N GLN A 35 -6.63 9.24 -4.17
CA GLN A 35 -7.34 9.93 -5.24
C GLN A 35 -7.55 8.99 -6.44
N ASP A 36 -8.76 8.97 -6.99
CA ASP A 36 -9.10 8.36 -8.28
C ASP A 36 -8.75 9.33 -9.42
N TYR A 37 -7.46 9.56 -9.63
CA TYR A 37 -6.94 10.60 -10.54
C TYR A 37 -6.71 10.12 -11.99
N ASN A 38 -6.84 8.82 -12.26
CA ASN A 38 -6.47 8.24 -13.55
C ASN A 38 -7.53 7.24 -14.04
N LYS A 39 -7.93 7.34 -15.31
CA LYS A 39 -8.84 6.37 -15.93
C LYS A 39 -8.28 4.94 -15.93
N GLY A 40 -6.96 4.80 -15.97
CA GLY A 40 -6.25 3.54 -15.85
C GLY A 40 -6.15 3.10 -14.38
N THR A 41 -6.86 2.02 -14.05
CA THR A 41 -6.90 1.43 -12.71
C THR A 41 -5.51 1.07 -12.18
N SER A 42 -4.56 0.71 -13.04
CA SER A 42 -3.18 0.39 -12.65
C SER A 42 -2.49 1.52 -11.88
N MET A 43 -2.66 2.78 -12.28
CA MET A 43 -2.00 3.90 -11.59
C MET A 43 -2.59 4.14 -10.20
N VAL A 44 -3.92 4.06 -10.09
CA VAL A 44 -4.64 4.20 -8.82
C VAL A 44 -4.31 3.02 -7.89
N ALA A 45 -4.27 1.79 -8.41
CA ALA A 45 -3.90 0.59 -7.65
C ALA A 45 -2.49 0.69 -7.06
N VAL A 46 -1.50 1.18 -7.82
CA VAL A 46 -0.14 1.37 -7.30
C VAL A 46 -0.09 2.48 -6.24
N THR A 47 -0.96 3.49 -6.34
CA THR A 47 -1.08 4.52 -5.30
C THR A 47 -1.68 3.94 -4.02
N MET A 48 -2.73 3.12 -4.13
CA MET A 48 -3.27 2.39 -2.98
C MET A 48 -2.25 1.44 -2.35
N ALA A 49 -1.47 0.71 -3.16
CA ALA A 49 -0.38 -0.14 -2.68
C ALA A 49 0.73 0.67 -1.98
N HIS A 50 1.01 1.89 -2.45
CA HIS A 50 1.97 2.80 -1.84
C HIS A 50 1.50 3.27 -0.46
N GLU A 51 0.24 3.71 -0.36
CA GLU A 51 -0.34 4.16 0.91
C GLU A 51 -0.47 3.01 1.93
N MET A 52 -0.86 1.81 1.46
CA MET A 52 -0.84 0.61 2.29
C MET A 52 0.59 0.25 2.72
N GLY A 53 1.60 0.48 1.87
CA GLY A 53 3.01 0.34 2.21
C GLY A 53 3.43 1.24 3.38
N HIS A 54 2.98 2.50 3.40
CA HIS A 54 3.16 3.39 4.56
C HIS A 54 2.51 2.79 5.81
N ASN A 55 1.25 2.36 5.75
CA ASN A 55 0.60 1.71 6.90
C ASN A 55 1.38 0.47 7.40
N LEU A 56 2.07 -0.23 6.50
CA LEU A 56 2.96 -1.38 6.77
C LEU A 56 4.38 -0.99 7.20
N GLY A 57 4.60 0.27 7.57
CA GLY A 57 5.84 0.78 8.17
C GLY A 57 6.95 1.13 7.17
N ILE A 58 6.63 1.26 5.89
CA ILE A 58 7.60 1.51 4.84
C ILE A 58 7.65 3.00 4.51
N ASN A 59 8.85 3.58 4.45
CA ASN A 59 9.04 4.97 4.02
C ASN A 59 9.27 5.06 2.51
N HIS A 60 9.28 6.28 2.01
CA HIS A 60 9.68 6.55 0.63
C HIS A 60 11.09 6.01 0.30
N ASP A 61 11.24 5.51 -0.92
CA ASP A 61 12.53 5.05 -1.43
C ASP A 61 13.56 6.18 -1.47
N ARG A 62 14.76 5.89 -0.93
CA ARG A 62 15.95 6.75 -1.08
C ARG A 62 16.60 6.50 -2.44
N ARG A 63 17.52 7.38 -2.86
CA ARG A 63 18.24 7.25 -4.14
C ARG A 63 18.97 5.92 -4.33
N SER A 64 19.42 5.28 -3.24
CA SER A 64 20.11 3.99 -3.27
C SER A 64 19.18 2.78 -3.38
N CYS A 65 17.87 2.98 -3.23
CA CYS A 65 16.89 1.91 -3.23
C CYS A 65 16.50 1.56 -4.67
N THR A 66 16.54 0.27 -5.01
CA THR A 66 16.21 -0.23 -6.34
C THR A 66 15.36 -1.49 -6.25
N CYS A 67 14.56 -1.72 -7.29
CA CYS A 67 13.77 -2.92 -7.52
C CYS A 67 14.07 -3.51 -8.91
N GLY A 68 15.18 -3.13 -9.55
CA GLY A 68 15.52 -3.57 -10.92
C GLY A 68 14.69 -2.91 -12.03
N SER A 69 13.66 -2.13 -11.67
CA SER A 69 12.91 -1.27 -12.59
C SER A 69 13.19 0.22 -12.33
N ASN A 70 12.70 1.09 -13.22
CA ASN A 70 12.95 2.54 -13.12
C ASN A 70 12.33 3.20 -11.87
N LYS A 71 11.20 2.67 -11.38
CA LYS A 71 10.50 3.17 -10.19
C LYS A 71 9.85 2.01 -9.44
N CYS A 72 9.94 2.06 -8.12
CA CYS A 72 9.35 1.08 -7.23
C CYS A 72 8.07 1.64 -6.61
N ILE A 73 7.27 0.80 -5.95
CA ILE A 73 5.99 1.21 -5.35
C ILE A 73 6.17 2.41 -4.43
N MET A 74 7.21 2.43 -3.58
CA MET A 74 7.47 3.49 -2.59
C MET A 74 8.23 4.71 -3.13
N SER A 75 8.40 4.81 -4.45
CA SER A 75 8.96 6.02 -5.06
C SER A 75 8.01 7.21 -4.92
N THR A 76 8.55 8.37 -4.52
CA THR A 76 7.78 9.62 -4.30
C THR A 76 7.08 10.16 -5.53
N ARG A 77 7.58 9.84 -6.74
CA ARG A 77 7.01 10.26 -8.02
C ARG A 77 7.11 9.14 -9.03
N ARG A 78 6.01 8.90 -9.74
CA ARG A 78 5.85 7.84 -10.74
C ARG A 78 5.06 8.38 -11.93
N THR A 79 5.53 8.09 -13.15
CA THR A 79 4.82 8.41 -14.40
C THR A 79 4.26 7.15 -15.09
N LYS A 80 4.63 5.96 -14.60
CA LYS A 80 4.18 4.65 -15.05
C LYS A 80 3.89 3.76 -13.83
N PRO A 81 3.04 2.72 -13.96
CA PRO A 81 2.80 1.77 -12.89
C PRO A 81 4.07 1.04 -12.47
N ALA A 82 4.18 0.75 -11.17
CA ALA A 82 5.27 -0.02 -10.57
C ALA A 82 4.67 -1.16 -9.74
N TYR A 83 5.22 -2.37 -9.85
CA TYR A 83 4.64 -3.56 -9.23
C TYR A 83 5.59 -4.24 -8.24
N GLN A 84 6.76 -3.64 -8.00
CA GLN A 84 7.78 -4.18 -7.12
C GLN A 84 8.12 -3.18 -6.03
N PHE A 85 8.26 -3.69 -4.82
CA PHE A 85 8.90 -2.99 -3.70
C PHE A 85 10.42 -3.03 -3.88
N SER A 86 11.12 -1.99 -3.38
CA SER A 86 12.58 -1.99 -3.38
C SER A 86 13.13 -2.89 -2.28
N SER A 87 14.43 -3.22 -2.37
CA SER A 87 15.11 -3.92 -1.28
C SER A 87 15.06 -3.16 0.05
N CYS A 88 15.06 -1.83 0.00
CA CYS A 88 14.86 -0.98 1.19
C CYS A 88 13.47 -1.15 1.77
N SER A 89 12.42 -1.13 0.93
CA SER A 89 11.04 -1.31 1.37
C SER A 89 10.84 -2.64 2.09
N VAL A 90 11.39 -3.73 1.52
CA VAL A 90 11.33 -5.07 2.13
C VAL A 90 12.01 -5.08 3.50
N GLN A 91 13.18 -4.44 3.62
CA GLN A 91 13.91 -4.37 4.88
C GLN A 91 13.17 -3.55 5.95
N GLU A 92 12.58 -2.41 5.57
CA GLU A 92 11.80 -1.57 6.49
C GLU A 92 10.53 -2.28 6.97
N HIS A 93 9.80 -2.93 6.05
CA HIS A 93 8.64 -3.73 6.41
C HIS A 93 9.00 -4.85 7.39
N HIS A 94 10.10 -5.57 7.14
CA HIS A 94 10.57 -6.61 8.05
C HIS A 94 10.89 -6.06 9.46
N ARG A 95 11.55 -4.90 9.55
CA ARG A 95 11.81 -4.23 10.84
C ARG A 95 10.50 -3.84 11.54
N TYR A 96 9.54 -3.30 10.80
CA TYR A 96 8.22 -2.95 11.32
C TYR A 96 7.52 -4.17 11.94
N LEU A 97 7.45 -5.30 11.23
CA LEU A 97 6.82 -6.52 11.74
C LEU A 97 7.50 -7.04 13.01
N LEU A 98 8.83 -7.02 13.08
CA LEU A 98 9.57 -7.46 14.26
C LEU A 98 9.34 -6.56 15.48
N ARG A 99 9.20 -5.25 15.25
CA ARG A 99 9.05 -4.22 16.28
C ARG A 99 7.61 -4.13 16.80
N GLU A 100 6.66 -3.93 15.90
CA GLU A 100 5.25 -3.64 16.26
C GLU A 100 4.41 -4.91 16.44
N ARG A 101 4.76 -6.00 15.75
CA ARG A 101 4.05 -7.29 15.81
C ARG A 101 2.53 -7.15 15.69
N PRO A 102 2.01 -6.54 14.61
CA PRO A 102 0.57 -6.32 14.44
C PRO A 102 -0.19 -7.66 14.38
N GLN A 103 -1.05 -7.91 15.36
CA GLN A 103 -1.73 -9.21 15.49
C GLN A 103 -2.88 -9.40 14.49
N CYS A 104 -3.53 -8.33 14.04
CA CYS A 104 -4.74 -8.42 13.21
C CYS A 104 -4.50 -8.99 11.79
N ILE A 105 -3.24 -9.12 11.36
CA ILE A 105 -2.90 -9.68 10.04
C ILE A 105 -2.47 -11.15 10.09
N LEU A 106 -2.61 -11.81 11.24
CA LEU A 106 -2.21 -13.21 11.41
C LEU A 106 -3.37 -14.18 11.14
N ASN A 107 -4.62 -13.74 11.29
CA ASN A 107 -5.78 -14.58 11.03
C ASN A 107 -6.16 -14.54 9.53
N LYS A 108 -6.46 -15.72 8.98
CA LYS A 108 -7.04 -15.84 7.64
C LYS A 108 -8.54 -15.48 7.71
N PRO A 109 -9.08 -14.61 6.84
CA PRO A 109 -10.52 -14.38 6.77
C PRO A 109 -11.25 -15.61 6.24
N LEU A 110 -12.53 -15.78 6.58
CA LEU A 110 -13.37 -16.82 5.99
C LEU A 110 -13.65 -16.48 4.52
N SER A 111 -13.72 -17.48 3.65
CA SER A 111 -14.03 -17.26 2.23
C SER A 111 -15.42 -16.64 2.03
N THR A 112 -16.34 -16.87 2.96
CA THR A 112 -17.68 -16.27 3.00
C THR A 112 -17.69 -14.78 3.34
N ASP A 113 -16.61 -14.26 3.92
CA ASP A 113 -16.49 -12.84 4.30
C ASP A 113 -15.88 -11.99 3.17
N ILE A 114 -15.40 -12.62 2.09
CA ILE A 114 -14.81 -11.95 0.94
C ILE A 114 -15.92 -11.55 -0.03
N ILE A 115 -16.13 -10.24 -0.16
CA ILE A 115 -17.18 -9.67 -1.01
C ILE A 115 -16.78 -9.48 -2.48
N THR A 116 -15.50 -9.62 -2.81
CA THR A 116 -15.01 -9.50 -4.19
C THR A 116 -15.24 -10.78 -4.98
N PRO A 117 -15.46 -10.73 -6.31
CA PRO A 117 -15.59 -11.93 -7.13
C PRO A 117 -14.40 -12.90 -6.95
N PRO A 118 -14.63 -14.23 -6.88
CA PRO A 118 -13.55 -15.20 -6.80
C PRO A 118 -12.60 -15.11 -8.00
N VAL A 119 -11.29 -15.19 -7.76
CA VAL A 119 -10.25 -15.12 -8.80
C VAL A 119 -9.38 -16.36 -8.74
N CYS A 120 -9.47 -17.22 -9.76
CA CYS A 120 -8.60 -18.38 -9.89
C CYS A 120 -7.13 -17.93 -10.07
N GLY A 121 -6.22 -18.48 -9.27
CA GLY A 121 -4.79 -18.16 -9.33
C GLY A 121 -4.33 -17.01 -8.42
N ASN A 122 -5.19 -16.46 -7.55
CA ASN A 122 -4.84 -15.41 -6.60
C ASN A 122 -4.24 -15.94 -5.26
N PHE A 123 -3.98 -17.25 -5.16
CA PHE A 123 -3.44 -17.94 -3.97
C PHE A 123 -4.32 -17.89 -2.71
N PHE A 124 -5.61 -17.56 -2.84
CA PHE A 124 -6.57 -17.57 -1.74
C PHE A 124 -7.77 -18.46 -2.06
N VAL A 125 -8.07 -19.39 -1.16
CA VAL A 125 -9.29 -20.24 -1.18
C VAL A 125 -10.26 -19.73 -0.14
#